data_AF-A0A5N5QFJ8-F1
#
_entry.id   AF-A0A5N5QFJ8-F1
#
_cell.length_a   1.000
_cell.length_b   1.000
_cell.length_c   1.000
_cell.angle_alpha   90.00
_cell.angle_beta   90.00
_cell.angle_gamma   90.00
#
_symmetry.space_group_name_H-M   'P 1'
#
loop_
_entity.id
_entity.type
_entity.pdbx_description
1 polymer ?
#
loop_
_entity_poly.entity_id
_entity_poly.type
_entity_poly.pdbx_seq_one_letter_code
_entity_poly.pdbx_strand_id
1 'polypeptide(L)'
;MTILKQSCPHCFAVIGAGGAAGLGTLKVFLEELHDHICAGDCKIVGFEQCEDVGGIWLPEPHPDPSQTNWPSTPLYDSLRMNVPHPIMFFPSHLAPLSTPLFTSVHVVNDYMQSYVNRFGLRKYIRFNSKITAATWDSSINQWRVIYQATTSDGPTTKSVAYFNHLLVANGHYRRPFVLEIKGLQNWASSEARSYIHLIWYRNLKPYRNQNVLIVGGGRSRIDISEEISTIAKKTVHSVRSLGDQDFERIIQ
;
A
#
# COMPACT_ATOMS: atom_id res chain seq x y z
N MET A 1 6.24 53.10 -3.79
CA MET A 1 6.53 52.30 -2.57
C MET A 1 5.81 50.97 -2.74
N THR A 2 6.46 50.00 -3.38
CA THR A 2 5.85 48.70 -3.68
C THR A 2 6.01 47.83 -2.45
N ILE A 3 4.92 47.64 -1.71
CA ILE A 3 4.89 46.69 -0.59
C ILE A 3 4.98 45.30 -1.22
N LEU A 4 6.18 44.73 -1.27
CA LEU A 4 6.36 43.31 -1.53
C LEU A 4 5.69 42.58 -0.37
N LYS A 5 4.46 42.12 -0.57
CA LYS A 5 3.89 41.07 0.27
C LYS A 5 4.86 39.89 0.14
N GLN A 6 5.64 39.61 1.18
CA GLN A 6 6.27 38.30 1.32
C GLN A 6 5.12 37.29 1.29
N SER A 7 4.94 36.63 0.14
CA SER A 7 3.99 35.54 0.01
C SER A 7 4.48 34.41 0.91
N CYS A 8 3.64 34.00 1.87
CA CYS A 8 3.90 32.80 2.65
C CYS A 8 4.07 31.60 1.70
N PRO A 9 5.03 30.69 1.94
CA PRO A 9 5.29 29.58 1.03
C PRO A 9 4.04 28.76 0.73
N HIS A 10 3.87 28.38 -0.54
CA HIS A 10 2.87 27.41 -0.96
C HIS A 10 3.19 26.06 -0.32
N CYS A 11 2.28 25.60 0.53
CA CYS A 11 2.44 24.36 1.28
C CYS A 11 1.65 23.22 0.64
N PHE A 12 2.33 22.15 0.25
CA PHE A 12 1.78 20.94 -0.34
C PHE A 12 1.81 19.78 0.66
N ALA A 13 0.69 19.09 0.82
CA ALA A 13 0.60 17.83 1.55
C ALA A 13 0.40 16.65 0.59
N VAL A 14 1.19 15.58 0.75
CA VAL A 14 1.04 14.32 0.02
C VAL A 14 0.68 13.21 1.01
N ILE A 15 -0.52 12.62 0.90
CA ILE A 15 -0.98 11.52 1.76
C ILE A 15 -0.62 10.19 1.13
N GLY A 16 0.06 9.29 1.87
CA GLY A 16 0.55 8.01 1.33
C GLY A 16 1.90 8.18 0.63
N ALA A 17 2.79 8.96 1.23
CA ALA A 17 4.04 9.37 0.61
C ALA A 17 5.12 8.27 0.55
N GLY A 18 4.93 7.14 1.25
CA GLY A 18 5.85 5.99 1.20
C GLY A 18 5.52 4.96 0.13
N GLY A 19 4.33 5.02 -0.49
CA GLY A 19 3.96 4.15 -1.61
C GLY A 19 4.40 4.70 -2.97
N ALA A 20 4.36 3.87 -4.02
CA ALA A 20 4.80 4.24 -5.36
C ALA A 20 4.17 5.56 -5.88
N ALA A 21 2.86 5.73 -5.73
CA ALA A 21 2.18 6.96 -6.18
C ALA A 21 2.70 8.22 -5.45
N GLY A 22 2.91 8.12 -4.13
CA GLY A 22 3.47 9.20 -3.32
C GLY A 22 4.92 9.51 -3.68
N LEU A 23 5.75 8.48 -3.86
CA LEU A 23 7.15 8.63 -4.27
C LEU A 23 7.29 9.25 -5.67
N GLY A 24 6.45 8.83 -6.62
CA GLY A 24 6.40 9.44 -7.94
C GLY A 24 6.01 10.93 -7.87
N THR A 25 5.00 11.26 -7.06
CA THR A 25 4.56 12.63 -6.82
C THR A 25 5.68 13.50 -6.24
N LEU A 26 6.34 13.01 -5.19
CA LEU A 26 7.45 13.74 -4.57
C LEU A 26 8.58 13.99 -5.55
N LYS A 27 8.98 12.98 -6.33
CA LYS A 27 10.03 13.14 -7.34
C LYS A 27 9.70 14.22 -8.36
N VAL A 28 8.48 14.22 -8.89
CA VAL A 28 8.03 15.27 -9.83
C VAL A 28 8.09 16.64 -9.18
N PHE A 29 7.62 16.78 -7.93
CA PHE A 29 7.70 18.07 -7.24
C PHE A 29 9.13 18.56 -7.03
N LEU A 30 10.08 17.67 -6.70
CA LEU A 30 11.47 18.07 -6.50
C LEU A 30 12.17 18.49 -7.79
N GLU A 31 11.72 17.99 -8.94
CA GLU A 31 12.23 18.39 -10.26
C GLU A 31 11.56 19.67 -10.75
N GLU A 32 10.24 19.69 -10.82
CA GLU A 32 9.47 20.78 -11.45
C GLU A 32 9.39 22.03 -10.56
N LEU A 33 9.48 21.87 -9.24
CA LEU A 33 9.42 22.99 -8.28
C LEU A 33 10.78 23.25 -7.61
N HIS A 34 11.88 22.74 -8.17
CA HIS A 34 13.22 22.82 -7.57
C HIS A 34 13.57 24.24 -7.11
N ASP A 35 13.50 25.20 -8.03
CA ASP A 35 13.88 26.59 -7.78
C ASP A 35 13.00 27.23 -6.69
N HIS A 36 11.70 26.93 -6.67
CA HIS A 36 10.78 27.42 -5.66
C HIS A 36 11.01 26.80 -4.28
N ILE A 37 11.39 25.51 -4.22
CA ILE A 37 11.75 24.86 -2.96
C ILE A 37 13.05 25.46 -2.42
N CYS A 38 14.05 25.68 -3.27
CA CYS A 38 15.33 26.29 -2.92
C CYS A 38 15.18 27.76 -2.49
N ALA A 39 14.31 28.52 -3.14
CA ALA A 39 13.98 29.90 -2.76
C ALA A 39 13.15 29.99 -1.46
N GLY A 40 12.57 28.87 -1.01
CA GLY A 40 11.70 28.84 0.16
C GLY A 40 10.27 29.30 -0.12
N ASP A 41 9.88 29.41 -1.39
CA ASP A 41 8.52 29.75 -1.85
C ASP A 41 7.56 28.55 -1.80
N CYS A 42 8.11 27.33 -1.79
CA CYS A 42 7.36 26.08 -1.76
C CYS A 42 7.83 25.17 -0.63
N LYS A 43 6.87 24.59 0.11
CA LYS A 43 7.12 23.58 1.13
C LYS A 43 6.32 22.32 0.86
N ILE A 44 7.00 21.19 0.80
CA ILE A 44 6.39 19.89 0.55
C ILE A 44 6.48 19.02 1.80
N VAL A 45 5.36 18.42 2.19
CA VAL A 45 5.29 17.48 3.31
C VAL A 45 4.52 16.23 2.87
N GLY A 46 5.24 15.12 2.77
CA GLY A 46 4.66 13.79 2.65
C GLY A 46 4.30 13.21 4.01
N PHE A 47 3.16 12.53 4.09
CA PHE A 47 2.72 11.77 5.25
C PHE A 47 2.64 10.29 4.88
N GLU A 48 3.35 9.46 5.62
CA GLU A 48 3.32 8.01 5.53
C GLU A 48 2.94 7.44 6.90
N GLN A 49 1.95 6.55 6.92
CA GLN A 49 1.47 5.95 8.16
C GLN A 49 2.38 4.84 8.66
N CYS A 50 3.09 4.17 7.74
CA CYS A 50 4.05 3.13 8.06
C CYS A 50 5.38 3.75 8.50
N GLU A 51 6.20 2.92 9.13
CA GLU A 51 7.55 3.30 9.59
C GLU A 51 8.52 3.53 8.43
N ASP A 52 8.20 2.97 7.26
CA ASP A 52 9.07 3.05 6.10
C ASP A 52 8.32 3.16 4.77
N VAL A 53 9.09 3.42 3.71
CA VAL A 53 8.63 3.39 2.32
C VAL A 53 8.41 1.94 1.88
N GLY A 54 7.54 1.78 0.88
CA GLY A 54 7.21 0.49 0.31
C GLY A 54 5.72 0.37 -0.01
N GLY A 55 4.89 1.10 0.73
CA GLY A 55 3.43 1.04 0.58
C GLY A 55 2.95 -0.41 0.68
N ILE A 56 2.28 -0.90 -0.36
CA ILE A 56 1.80 -2.29 -0.37
C ILE A 56 2.92 -3.33 -0.40
N TRP A 57 4.14 -2.97 -0.82
CA TRP A 57 5.29 -3.88 -0.90
C TRP A 57 6.16 -3.87 0.34
N LEU A 58 5.81 -3.07 1.35
CA LEU A 58 6.47 -3.13 2.65
C LEU A 58 6.03 -4.42 3.37
N PRO A 59 6.95 -5.35 3.70
CA PRO A 59 6.62 -6.51 4.52
C PRO A 59 5.96 -6.07 5.81
N GLU A 60 4.97 -6.81 6.29
CA GLU A 60 4.30 -6.45 7.54
C GLU A 60 5.29 -6.61 8.71
N PRO A 61 5.64 -5.52 9.42
CA PRO A 61 6.66 -5.59 10.47
C PRO A 61 6.14 -6.31 11.72
N HIS A 62 4.83 -6.21 11.98
CA HIS A 62 4.18 -6.75 13.18
C HIS A 62 2.87 -7.44 12.80
N PRO A 63 2.92 -8.70 12.31
CA PRO A 63 1.70 -9.45 12.01
C PRO A 63 0.90 -9.65 13.30
N ASP A 64 -0.38 -9.24 13.29
CA ASP A 64 -1.30 -9.42 14.42
C ASP A 64 -1.69 -10.90 14.56
N PRO A 65 -1.20 -11.62 15.59
CA PRO A 65 -1.50 -13.04 15.75
C PRO A 65 -2.98 -13.29 16.06
N SER A 66 -3.67 -12.29 16.62
CA SER A 66 -5.09 -12.37 16.97
C SER A 66 -6.02 -12.18 15.77
N GLN A 67 -5.49 -11.67 14.65
CA GLN A 67 -6.26 -11.27 13.46
C GLN A 67 -7.43 -10.33 13.79
N THR A 68 -7.35 -9.57 14.89
CA THR A 68 -8.40 -8.62 15.29
C THR A 68 -8.34 -7.34 14.47
N ASN A 69 -7.14 -6.98 14.00
CA ASN A 69 -6.93 -5.85 13.12
C ASN A 69 -6.64 -6.30 11.69
N TRP A 70 -7.07 -5.48 10.73
CA TRP A 70 -6.69 -5.66 9.34
C TRP A 70 -5.18 -5.46 9.19
N PRO A 71 -4.51 -6.36 8.45
CA PRO A 71 -3.12 -6.18 8.08
C PRO A 71 -2.85 -4.83 7.44
N SER A 72 -1.66 -4.29 7.69
CA SER A 72 -1.19 -3.06 7.07
C SER A 72 -0.92 -3.26 5.59
N THR A 73 -0.43 -4.44 5.19
CA THR A 73 -0.17 -4.80 3.79
C THR A 73 -0.78 -6.17 3.44
N PRO A 74 -1.20 -6.37 2.17
CA PRO A 74 -1.84 -7.60 1.72
C PRO A 74 -0.83 -8.66 1.26
N LEU A 75 0.44 -8.54 1.63
CA LEU A 75 1.52 -9.39 1.11
C LEU A 75 1.46 -10.80 1.66
N TYR A 76 1.87 -11.75 0.83
CA TYR A 76 2.08 -13.15 1.18
C TYR A 76 3.39 -13.65 0.56
N ASP A 77 3.97 -14.70 1.16
CA ASP A 77 5.38 -15.09 0.95
C ASP A 77 5.70 -15.44 -0.51
N SER A 78 4.74 -16.04 -1.21
CA SER A 78 4.87 -16.48 -2.60
C SER A 78 4.54 -15.39 -3.64
N LEU A 79 4.14 -14.19 -3.21
CA LEU A 79 3.70 -13.14 -4.13
C LEU A 79 4.85 -12.72 -5.06
N ARG A 80 4.57 -12.77 -6.37
CA ARG A 80 5.47 -12.31 -7.43
C ARG A 80 4.76 -11.27 -8.30
N MET A 81 5.56 -10.45 -8.97
CA MET A 81 5.02 -9.48 -9.91
C MET A 81 4.42 -10.20 -11.11
N ASN A 82 3.22 -9.79 -11.49
CA ASN A 82 2.53 -10.24 -12.69
C ASN A 82 2.80 -9.33 -13.92
N VAL A 83 3.60 -8.29 -13.73
CA VAL A 83 4.03 -7.33 -14.74
C VAL A 83 5.56 -7.27 -14.72
N PRO A 84 6.24 -7.28 -15.88
CA PRO A 84 7.69 -7.25 -15.91
C PRO A 84 8.24 -5.90 -15.42
N HIS A 85 9.33 -5.93 -14.65
CA HIS A 85 9.86 -4.74 -13.98
C HIS A 85 10.17 -3.54 -14.91
N PRO A 86 10.60 -3.69 -16.19
CA PRO A 86 10.91 -2.54 -17.04
C PRO A 86 9.71 -1.61 -17.34
N ILE A 87 8.48 -2.13 -17.27
CA ILE A 87 7.25 -1.34 -17.47
C ILE A 87 6.50 -1.06 -16.16
N MET A 88 6.95 -1.65 -15.06
CA MET A 88 6.38 -1.43 -13.72
C MET A 88 7.18 -0.38 -12.94
N PHE A 89 8.50 -0.35 -13.09
CA PHE A 89 9.38 0.55 -12.35
C PHE A 89 9.40 1.94 -12.98
N PHE A 90 9.85 2.94 -12.20
CA PHE A 90 9.90 4.31 -12.66
C PHE A 90 10.92 4.45 -13.78
N PRO A 91 10.57 5.05 -14.94
CA PRO A 91 11.52 5.19 -16.05
C PRO A 91 12.81 5.95 -15.71
N SER A 92 12.76 6.84 -14.70
CA SER A 92 13.92 7.58 -14.20
C SER A 92 14.88 6.75 -13.35
N HIS A 93 14.52 5.52 -12.99
CA HIS A 93 15.31 4.62 -12.16
C HIS A 93 15.06 3.17 -12.57
N LEU A 94 15.97 2.59 -13.34
CA LEU A 94 15.85 1.20 -13.75
C LEU A 94 16.43 0.27 -12.69
N ALA A 95 15.88 -0.95 -12.62
CA ALA A 95 16.47 -2.04 -11.86
C ALA A 95 17.83 -2.45 -12.47
N PRO A 96 18.71 -3.10 -11.70
CA PRO A 96 19.88 -3.78 -12.26
C PRO A 96 19.51 -4.73 -13.41
N LEU A 97 20.38 -4.85 -14.41
CA LEU A 97 20.15 -5.74 -15.57
C LEU A 97 20.04 -7.22 -15.19
N SER A 98 20.58 -7.61 -14.03
CA SER A 98 20.47 -8.97 -13.48
C SER A 98 19.13 -9.25 -12.80
N THR A 99 18.25 -8.25 -12.64
CA THR A 99 16.94 -8.44 -12.00
C THR A 99 16.04 -9.31 -12.88
N PRO A 100 15.43 -10.39 -12.35
CA PRO A 100 14.46 -11.18 -13.09
C PRO A 100 13.27 -10.35 -13.57
N LEU A 101 12.81 -10.57 -14.80
CA LEU A 101 11.67 -9.84 -15.39
C LEU A 101 10.47 -9.79 -14.45
N PHE A 102 10.05 -10.94 -13.92
CA PHE A 102 8.99 -11.07 -12.93
C PHE A 102 9.60 -11.33 -11.56
N THR A 103 9.67 -10.29 -10.75
CA THR A 103 10.44 -10.30 -9.50
C THR A 103 9.59 -10.54 -8.26
N SER A 104 10.23 -10.78 -7.12
CA SER A 104 9.55 -10.94 -5.82
C SER A 104 9.24 -9.59 -5.18
N VAL A 105 8.34 -9.60 -4.19
CA VAL A 105 7.98 -8.40 -3.41
C VAL A 105 9.19 -7.74 -2.74
N HIS A 106 10.17 -8.53 -2.28
CA HIS A 106 11.38 -8.03 -1.64
C HIS A 106 12.22 -7.17 -2.60
N VAL A 107 12.38 -7.61 -3.84
CA VAL A 107 13.12 -6.85 -4.85
C VAL A 107 12.40 -5.55 -5.21
N VAL A 108 11.06 -5.54 -5.21
CA VAL A 108 10.29 -4.30 -5.43
C VAL A 108 10.48 -3.33 -4.26
N ASN A 109 10.52 -3.85 -3.02
CA ASN A 109 10.81 -3.05 -1.84
C ASN A 109 12.21 -2.44 -1.89
N ASP A 110 13.23 -3.26 -2.17
CA ASP A 110 14.63 -2.82 -2.32
C ASP A 110 14.77 -1.76 -3.42
N TYR A 111 14.07 -1.95 -4.53
CA TYR A 111 13.99 -0.98 -5.61
C TYR A 111 13.43 0.38 -5.15
N MET A 112 12.34 0.38 -4.37
CA MET A 112 11.76 1.63 -3.86
C MET A 112 12.68 2.32 -2.85
N GLN A 113 13.38 1.55 -2.01
CA GLN A 113 14.39 2.09 -1.11
C GLN A 113 15.52 2.75 -1.90
N SER A 114 16.03 2.08 -2.94
CA SER A 114 17.02 2.61 -3.86
C SER A 114 16.53 3.90 -4.55
N TYR A 115 15.28 3.93 -5.01
CA TYR A 115 14.66 5.13 -5.61
C TYR A 115 14.65 6.31 -4.64
N VAL A 116 14.19 6.09 -3.41
CA VAL A 116 14.11 7.10 -2.35
C VAL A 116 15.49 7.65 -2.01
N ASN A 117 16.49 6.78 -1.92
CA ASN A 117 17.87 7.16 -1.64
C ASN A 117 18.48 7.97 -2.80
N ARG A 118 18.31 7.51 -4.05
CA ARG A 118 18.84 8.17 -5.24
C ARG A 118 18.34 9.61 -5.39
N PHE A 119 17.07 9.86 -5.11
CA PHE A 119 16.45 11.19 -5.27
C PHE A 119 16.32 11.96 -3.95
N GLY A 120 16.85 11.42 -2.84
CA GLY A 120 16.82 12.09 -1.53
C GLY A 120 15.40 12.39 -1.03
N LEU A 121 14.43 11.53 -1.34
CA LEU A 121 13.00 11.78 -1.05
C LEU A 121 12.66 11.66 0.43
N ARG A 122 13.42 10.86 1.17
CA ARG A 122 13.12 10.50 2.56
C ARG A 122 12.94 11.72 3.47
N LYS A 123 13.71 12.79 3.26
CA LYS A 123 13.65 14.02 4.07
C LYS A 123 12.33 14.80 3.93
N TYR A 124 11.54 14.51 2.90
CA TYR A 124 10.22 15.12 2.68
C TYR A 124 9.08 14.28 3.27
N ILE A 125 9.36 13.10 3.82
CA ILE A 125 8.35 12.16 4.31
C ILE A 125 8.38 12.13 5.83
N ARG A 126 7.20 12.33 6.43
CA ARG A 126 6.93 12.05 7.83
C ARG A 126 6.37 10.64 7.94
N PHE A 127 7.19 9.72 8.42
CA PHE A 127 6.78 8.34 8.72
C PHE A 127 5.97 8.29 10.01
N ASN A 128 5.34 7.14 10.28
CA ASN A 128 4.51 6.90 11.46
C ASN A 128 3.44 7.99 11.67
N SER A 129 2.95 8.57 10.57
CA SER A 129 2.07 9.73 10.54
C SER A 129 0.79 9.43 9.78
N LYS A 130 -0.21 8.92 10.51
CA LYS A 130 -1.51 8.53 9.95
C LYS A 130 -2.43 9.75 9.82
N ILE A 131 -2.79 10.12 8.60
CA ILE A 131 -3.85 11.10 8.37
C ILE A 131 -5.21 10.52 8.79
N THR A 132 -5.94 11.23 9.64
CA THR A 132 -7.29 10.83 10.10
C THR A 132 -8.40 11.67 9.46
N ALA A 133 -8.11 12.90 9.05
CA ALA A 133 -9.05 13.77 8.37
C ALA A 133 -8.32 14.84 7.56
N ALA A 134 -8.92 15.25 6.44
CA ALA A 134 -8.53 16.43 5.69
C ALA A 134 -9.80 17.16 5.25
N THR A 135 -9.95 18.42 5.65
CA THR A 135 -11.14 19.23 5.38
C THR A 135 -10.72 20.58 4.83
N TRP A 136 -11.37 21.04 3.75
CA TRP A 136 -11.13 22.37 3.23
C TRP A 136 -11.69 23.44 4.18
N ASP A 137 -10.88 24.45 4.48
CA ASP A 137 -11.26 25.62 5.26
C ASP A 137 -11.27 26.85 4.35
N SER A 138 -12.47 27.26 3.95
CA SER A 138 -12.67 28.41 3.05
C SER A 138 -12.33 29.76 3.70
N SER A 139 -12.23 29.85 5.03
CA SER A 139 -11.90 31.11 5.71
C SER A 139 -10.45 31.54 5.51
N ILE A 140 -9.57 30.55 5.32
CA ILE A 140 -8.12 30.73 5.12
C ILE A 140 -7.63 30.15 3.79
N ASN A 141 -8.54 29.60 2.96
CA ASN A 141 -8.25 28.96 1.68
C ASN A 141 -7.16 27.87 1.79
N GLN A 142 -7.30 27.00 2.79
CA GLN A 142 -6.35 25.92 3.05
C GLN A 142 -7.05 24.63 3.48
N TRP A 143 -6.40 23.50 3.20
CA TRP A 143 -6.75 22.21 3.77
C TRP A 143 -6.28 22.12 5.21
N ARG A 144 -7.21 21.89 6.13
CA ARG A 144 -6.94 21.50 7.50
C ARG A 144 -6.74 19.99 7.55
N VAL A 145 -5.50 19.56 7.79
CA VAL A 145 -5.09 18.15 7.85
C VAL A 145 -4.85 17.74 9.29
N ILE A 146 -5.60 16.74 9.77
CA ILE A 146 -5.44 16.13 11.10
C ILE A 146 -4.70 14.81 10.95
N TYR A 147 -3.63 14.64 11.70
CA TYR A 147 -2.82 13.42 11.68
C TYR A 147 -2.41 12.97 13.07
N GLN A 148 -2.21 11.67 13.21
CA GLN A 148 -1.69 11.01 14.39
C GLN A 148 -0.23 10.64 14.12
N ALA A 149 0.69 11.20 14.90
CA ALA A 149 2.12 10.92 14.80
C ALA A 149 2.55 10.04 15.97
N THR A 150 3.16 8.89 15.66
CA THR A 150 3.77 7.99 16.64
C THR A 150 5.28 8.19 16.60
N THR A 151 5.86 8.56 17.75
CA THR A 151 7.31 8.61 17.92
C THR A 151 7.79 7.26 18.41
N SER A 152 9.03 6.87 18.08
CA SER A 152 9.59 5.52 18.25
C SER A 152 9.32 4.89 19.62
N ASP A 153 9.27 5.71 20.68
CA ASP A 153 9.04 5.28 22.06
C ASP A 153 8.01 6.15 22.80
N GLY A 154 7.22 6.96 22.08
CA GLY A 154 6.37 8.00 22.68
C GLY A 154 4.87 7.86 22.37
N PRO A 155 4.03 8.62 23.09
CA PRO A 155 2.58 8.58 22.87
C PRO A 155 2.22 9.00 21.46
N THR A 156 1.15 8.42 20.92
CA THR A 156 0.58 8.87 19.66
C THR A 156 -0.05 10.25 19.88
N THR A 157 0.48 11.27 19.20
CA THR A 157 0.03 12.66 19.34
C THR A 157 -0.86 13.06 18.17
N LYS A 158 -1.98 13.72 18.47
CA LYS A 158 -2.87 14.29 17.46
C LYS A 158 -2.40 15.69 17.11
N SER A 159 -2.05 15.90 15.84
CA SER A 159 -1.55 17.16 15.32
C SER A 159 -2.45 17.70 14.21
N VAL A 160 -2.43 19.01 14.01
CA VAL A 160 -3.12 19.71 12.93
C VAL A 160 -2.11 20.52 12.14
N ALA A 161 -2.21 20.47 10.82
CA ALA A 161 -1.41 21.29 9.91
C ALA A 161 -2.28 21.81 8.77
N TYR A 162 -1.86 22.93 8.18
CA TYR A 162 -2.61 23.61 7.12
C TYR A 162 -1.78 23.66 5.85
N PHE A 163 -2.43 23.39 4.72
CA PHE A 163 -1.77 23.29 3.41
C PHE A 163 -2.60 23.96 2.33
N ASN A 164 -1.96 24.62 1.37
CA ASN A 164 -2.65 25.18 0.22
C ASN A 164 -3.14 24.08 -0.74
N HIS A 165 -2.36 23.00 -0.85
CA HIS A 165 -2.61 21.91 -1.79
C HIS A 165 -2.55 20.55 -1.09
N LEU A 166 -3.43 19.64 -1.49
CA LEU A 166 -3.52 18.29 -0.94
C LEU A 166 -3.55 17.26 -2.08
N LEU A 167 -2.66 16.27 -2.00
CA LEU A 167 -2.57 15.17 -2.95
C LEU A 167 -2.80 13.85 -2.20
N VAL A 168 -3.71 13.03 -2.73
CA VAL A 168 -4.09 11.76 -2.12
C VAL A 168 -3.49 10.62 -2.93
N ALA A 169 -2.51 9.94 -2.35
CA ALA A 169 -1.75 8.83 -2.94
C ALA A 169 -1.74 7.58 -2.02
N ASN A 170 -2.80 7.40 -1.22
CA ASN A 170 -2.89 6.36 -0.19
C ASN A 170 -3.22 4.95 -0.71
N GLY A 171 -3.52 4.81 -2.00
CA GLY A 171 -3.86 3.53 -2.64
C GLY A 171 -5.18 2.93 -2.14
N HIS A 172 -5.52 1.74 -2.67
CA HIS A 172 -6.85 1.12 -2.49
C HIS A 172 -6.82 -0.34 -2.02
N TYR A 173 -5.64 -0.93 -1.79
CA TYR A 173 -5.51 -2.37 -1.43
C TYR A 173 -5.43 -2.67 0.08
N ARG A 174 -5.62 -1.68 0.95
CA ARG A 174 -5.52 -1.88 2.40
C ARG A 174 -6.83 -2.29 3.08
N ARG A 175 -7.96 -1.71 2.65
CA ARG A 175 -9.26 -2.02 3.26
C ARG A 175 -9.93 -3.13 2.46
N PRO A 176 -10.13 -4.32 3.04
CA PRO A 176 -10.76 -5.41 2.31
C PRO A 176 -12.25 -5.16 2.12
N PHE A 177 -12.78 -5.70 1.03
CA PHE A 177 -14.21 -5.81 0.83
C PHE A 177 -14.70 -7.12 1.45
N VAL A 178 -15.33 -7.03 2.62
CA VAL A 178 -15.86 -8.18 3.34
C VAL A 178 -17.32 -8.38 2.97
N LEU A 179 -17.62 -9.54 2.38
CA LEU A 179 -18.98 -9.93 2.03
C LEU A 179 -19.70 -10.51 3.25
N GLU A 180 -20.88 -9.96 3.56
CA GLU A 180 -21.80 -10.61 4.50
C GLU A 180 -22.48 -11.79 3.81
N ILE A 181 -22.15 -13.00 4.25
CA ILE A 181 -22.75 -14.24 3.75
C ILE A 181 -23.71 -14.78 4.82
N LYS A 182 -25.00 -14.85 4.48
CA LYS A 182 -26.04 -15.32 5.39
C LYS A 182 -25.71 -16.75 5.87
N GLY A 183 -25.63 -16.94 7.18
CA GLY A 183 -25.31 -18.23 7.81
C GLY A 183 -23.81 -18.57 7.88
N LEU A 184 -22.90 -17.74 7.36
CA LEU A 184 -21.45 -18.01 7.41
C LEU A 184 -20.93 -18.13 8.84
N GLN A 185 -21.38 -17.26 9.75
CA GLN A 185 -20.94 -17.32 11.14
C GLN A 185 -21.40 -18.60 11.83
N ASN A 186 -22.63 -19.07 11.54
CA ASN A 186 -23.14 -20.34 12.04
C ASN A 186 -22.44 -21.54 11.40
N TRP A 187 -22.00 -21.41 10.16
CA TRP A 187 -21.16 -22.42 9.51
C TRP A 187 -19.77 -22.48 10.18
N ALA A 188 -19.17 -21.32 10.47
CA ALA A 188 -17.85 -21.20 11.09
C ALA A 188 -17.82 -21.47 12.61
N SER A 189 -18.97 -21.68 13.27
CA SER A 189 -19.01 -21.97 14.72
C SER A 189 -18.56 -23.39 15.08
N SER A 190 -18.37 -24.27 14.09
CA SER A 190 -17.78 -25.59 14.29
C SER A 190 -16.25 -25.49 14.31
N GLU A 191 -15.61 -26.11 15.30
CA GLU A 191 -14.14 -26.14 15.43
C GLU A 191 -13.42 -26.73 14.21
N ALA A 192 -14.13 -27.51 13.39
CA ALA A 192 -13.58 -28.10 12.16
C ALA A 192 -13.55 -27.13 10.96
N ARG A 193 -14.06 -25.90 11.11
CA ARG A 193 -14.26 -24.96 9.98
C ARG A 193 -13.81 -23.56 10.36
N SER A 194 -13.17 -22.89 9.42
CA SER A 194 -12.74 -21.50 9.55
C SER A 194 -12.78 -20.81 8.20
N TYR A 195 -12.75 -19.47 8.22
CA TYR A 195 -12.61 -18.66 7.04
C TYR A 195 -11.71 -17.47 7.35
N ILE A 196 -11.00 -16.99 6.33
CA ILE A 196 -10.24 -15.75 6.39
C ILE A 196 -10.51 -14.95 5.11
N HIS A 197 -10.44 -13.62 5.20
CA HIS A 197 -10.23 -12.81 4.01
C HIS A 197 -8.78 -12.98 3.51
N LEU A 198 -8.59 -12.92 2.20
CA LEU A 198 -7.29 -13.13 1.56
C LEU A 198 -6.18 -12.21 2.08
N ILE A 199 -6.56 -11.05 2.61
CA ILE A 199 -5.62 -10.08 3.17
C ILE A 199 -4.80 -10.65 4.34
N TRP A 200 -5.31 -11.67 5.05
CA TRP A 200 -4.60 -12.39 6.11
C TRP A 200 -3.83 -13.63 5.62
N TYR A 201 -3.97 -14.01 4.35
CA TYR A 201 -3.16 -15.10 3.79
C TYR A 201 -1.67 -14.70 3.83
N ARG A 202 -0.81 -15.61 4.28
CA ARG A 202 0.65 -15.38 4.35
C ARG A 202 1.43 -16.51 3.70
N ASN A 203 1.05 -17.76 4.00
CA ASN A 203 1.70 -18.94 3.44
C ASN A 203 0.77 -20.15 3.41
N LEU A 204 1.26 -21.20 2.75
CA LEU A 204 0.57 -22.46 2.54
C LEU A 204 0.40 -23.34 3.77
N LYS A 205 1.28 -23.24 4.77
CA LYS A 205 1.40 -24.26 5.83
C LYS A 205 0.06 -24.63 6.49
N PRO A 206 -0.85 -23.67 6.81
CA PRO A 206 -2.14 -23.98 7.44
C PRO A 206 -3.09 -24.82 6.58
N TYR A 207 -2.90 -24.87 5.26
CA TYR A 207 -3.85 -25.49 4.32
C TYR A 207 -3.49 -26.94 3.98
N ARG A 208 -2.41 -27.48 4.56
CA ARG A 208 -1.95 -28.83 4.26
C ARG A 208 -3.01 -29.86 4.65
N ASN A 209 -3.34 -30.75 3.70
CA ASN A 209 -4.36 -31.80 3.85
C ASN A 209 -5.78 -31.27 4.19
N GLN A 210 -6.04 -29.98 4.00
CA GLN A 210 -7.36 -29.38 4.23
C GLN A 210 -8.24 -29.45 2.98
N ASN A 211 -9.56 -29.35 3.18
CA ASN A 211 -10.49 -29.02 2.09
C ASN A 211 -10.66 -27.51 2.06
N VAL A 212 -10.23 -26.85 0.98
CA VAL A 212 -10.20 -25.39 0.88
C VAL A 212 -11.18 -24.91 -0.19
N LEU A 213 -12.09 -24.02 0.19
CA LEU A 213 -12.95 -23.28 -0.73
C LEU A 213 -12.41 -21.86 -0.89
N ILE A 214 -12.03 -21.50 -2.12
CA ILE A 214 -11.59 -20.16 -2.48
C ILE A 214 -12.74 -19.44 -3.16
N VAL A 215 -13.17 -18.32 -2.60
CA VAL A 215 -14.31 -17.52 -3.10
C VAL A 215 -13.79 -16.21 -3.70
N GLY A 216 -14.04 -15.97 -4.99
CA GLY A 216 -13.74 -14.67 -5.60
C GLY A 216 -13.30 -14.71 -7.06
N GLY A 217 -13.21 -13.52 -7.66
CA GLY A 217 -12.90 -13.29 -9.09
C GLY A 217 -11.49 -12.76 -9.39
N GLY A 218 -10.74 -12.34 -8.36
CA GLY A 218 -9.56 -11.47 -8.53
C GLY A 218 -8.28 -12.21 -8.95
N ARG A 219 -7.22 -11.46 -9.28
CA ARG A 219 -5.91 -12.04 -9.68
C ARG A 219 -5.24 -12.84 -8.57
N SER A 220 -5.24 -12.32 -7.35
CA SER A 220 -4.61 -12.94 -6.17
C SER A 220 -5.12 -14.35 -5.87
N ARG A 221 -6.30 -14.67 -6.37
CA ARG A 221 -6.92 -15.99 -6.27
C ARG A 221 -6.27 -17.01 -7.20
N ILE A 222 -5.81 -16.62 -8.38
CA ILE A 222 -5.11 -17.54 -9.30
C ILE A 222 -3.85 -18.03 -8.60
N ASP A 223 -3.05 -17.09 -8.11
CA ASP A 223 -1.82 -17.36 -7.35
C ASP A 223 -2.11 -18.31 -6.18
N ILE A 224 -3.14 -18.01 -5.38
CA ILE A 224 -3.43 -18.78 -4.16
C ILE A 224 -4.09 -20.13 -4.46
N SER A 225 -4.92 -20.24 -5.49
CA SER A 225 -5.48 -21.53 -5.94
C SER A 225 -4.39 -22.46 -6.45
N GLU A 226 -3.50 -21.94 -7.30
CA GLU A 226 -2.34 -22.69 -7.82
C GLU A 226 -1.48 -23.16 -6.65
N GLU A 227 -1.14 -22.28 -5.71
CA GLU A 227 -0.27 -22.61 -4.59
C GLU A 227 -0.92 -23.62 -3.61
N ILE A 228 -2.16 -23.37 -3.17
CA ILE A 228 -2.88 -24.22 -2.19
C ILE A 228 -3.16 -25.62 -2.75
N SER A 229 -3.46 -25.74 -4.05
CA SER A 229 -3.75 -27.05 -4.67
C SER A 229 -2.60 -28.05 -4.55
N THR A 230 -1.35 -27.57 -4.41
CA THR A 230 -0.17 -28.43 -4.25
C THR A 230 -0.09 -29.18 -2.92
N ILE A 231 -0.81 -28.73 -1.90
CA ILE A 231 -0.72 -29.28 -0.53
C ILE A 231 -2.08 -29.59 0.13
N ALA A 232 -3.18 -29.03 -0.39
CA ALA A 232 -4.52 -29.27 0.11
C ALA A 232 -5.02 -30.66 -0.29
N LYS A 233 -5.94 -31.22 0.50
CA LYS A 233 -6.61 -32.48 0.15
C LYS A 233 -7.58 -32.26 -1.02
N LYS A 234 -8.26 -31.11 -1.04
CA LYS A 234 -9.17 -30.70 -2.11
C LYS A 234 -9.22 -29.19 -2.15
N THR A 235 -9.06 -28.62 -3.35
CA THR A 235 -9.27 -27.19 -3.59
C THR A 235 -10.51 -27.04 -4.46
N VAL A 236 -11.46 -26.21 -4.02
CA VAL A 236 -12.64 -25.82 -4.77
C VAL A 236 -12.59 -24.32 -4.96
N HIS A 237 -12.87 -23.87 -6.18
CA HIS A 237 -12.83 -22.47 -6.52
C HIS A 237 -14.22 -22.03 -6.99
N SER A 238 -14.78 -21.04 -6.30
CA SER A 238 -16.11 -20.47 -6.58
C SER A 238 -15.96 -19.07 -7.22
N VAL A 239 -16.50 -18.94 -8.43
CA VAL A 239 -16.55 -17.69 -9.21
C VAL A 239 -17.98 -17.33 -9.55
N ARG A 240 -18.27 -16.03 -9.68
CA ARG A 240 -19.59 -15.54 -10.14
C ARG A 240 -19.78 -15.72 -11.64
N SER A 241 -18.71 -15.56 -12.40
CA SER A 241 -18.63 -15.73 -13.85
C SER A 241 -17.21 -16.15 -14.22
N LEU A 242 -17.07 -17.06 -15.17
CA LEU A 242 -15.77 -17.40 -15.77
C LEU A 242 -15.47 -16.40 -16.88
N GLY A 243 -14.27 -15.81 -16.90
CA GLY A 243 -13.75 -15.10 -18.06
C GLY A 243 -12.92 -16.02 -18.95
N ASP A 244 -12.73 -15.67 -20.23
CA ASP A 244 -11.99 -16.51 -21.20
C ASP A 244 -10.56 -16.85 -20.75
N GLN A 245 -9.90 -15.94 -20.01
CA GLN A 245 -8.55 -16.14 -19.46
C GLN A 245 -8.48 -17.13 -18.28
N ASP A 246 -9.62 -17.47 -17.68
CA ASP A 246 -9.67 -18.43 -16.58
C ASP A 246 -9.54 -19.89 -17.08
N PHE A 247 -9.83 -20.18 -18.36
CA PHE A 247 -9.82 -21.55 -18.89
C PHE A 247 -8.41 -22.13 -19.12
N GLU A 248 -7.43 -21.32 -19.53
CA GLU A 248 -6.09 -21.83 -19.83
C GLU A 248 -5.29 -22.23 -18.58
N ARG A 249 -5.72 -21.80 -17.38
CA ARG A 249 -5.00 -22.03 -16.12
C ARG A 249 -5.74 -22.88 -15.09
N ILE A 250 -7.03 -23.19 -15.32
CA ILE A 250 -7.86 -23.92 -14.34
C ILE A 250 -7.85 -25.45 -14.55
N ILE A 251 -7.12 -26.02 -15.51
CA ILE A 251 -7.20 -27.47 -15.76
C ILE A 251 -5.82 -28.12 -15.92
N GLN A 252 -5.34 -28.78 -14.85
CA GLN A 252 -5.32 -30.25 -14.70
C GLN A 252 -5.21 -30.65 -13.23
#